data_AF-A0AAE0E1R8-F1
#
_entry.id   AF-A0AAE0E1R8-F1
#
_cell.length_a   1.000
_cell.length_b   1.000
_cell.length_c   1.000
_cell.angle_alpha   90.00
_cell.angle_beta   90.00
_cell.angle_gamma   90.00
#
_symmetry.space_group_name_H-M   'P 1'
#
loop_
_entity.id
_entity.type
_entity.pdbx_description
1 polymer ?
#
loop_
_entity_poly.entity_id
_entity_poly.type
_entity_poly.pdbx_seq_one_letter_code
_entity_poly.pdbx_strand_id
1 'polypeptide(L)'
;MEEAYDSYFVQRWDAAAIVGLSLLQKMTVVMRMLAYGVSTNFVDDYMQIGENTGIESLNTFTNAIVVIFGDEYLKSLINEDTARLLAIGNQRGFPGMLGSIDYMHYK
;
A
#
# COMPACT_ATOMS: atom_id res chain seq x y z
N MET A 1 9.96 14.20 15.77
CA MET A 1 10.91 14.13 14.65
C MET A 1 10.76 12.72 14.13
N GLU A 2 9.94 12.56 13.10
CA GLU A 2 9.52 11.26 12.57
C GLU A 2 10.69 10.71 11.76
N GLU A 3 11.45 9.80 12.36
CA GLU A 3 12.53 9.10 11.65
C GLU A 3 11.86 8.28 10.55
N ALA A 4 12.08 8.71 9.30
CA ALA A 4 11.58 8.00 8.15
C ALA A 4 12.18 6.58 8.17
N TYR A 5 11.31 5.58 8.30
CA TYR A 5 11.68 4.16 8.22
C TYR A 5 12.54 3.85 6.98
N ASP A 6 12.32 4.61 5.90
CA ASP A 6 13.15 4.58 4.70
C ASP A 6 13.75 5.96 4.38
N SER A 7 15.06 5.97 4.17
CA SER A 7 15.84 7.14 3.78
C SER A 7 15.46 7.70 2.39
N TYR A 8 14.75 6.93 1.57
CA TYR A 8 14.17 7.33 0.27
C TYR A 8 13.09 8.42 0.42
N PHE A 9 12.37 8.41 1.53
CA PHE A 9 11.27 9.33 1.83
C PHE A 9 11.76 10.67 2.41
N VAL A 10 13.05 10.75 2.77
CA VAL A 10 13.68 11.99 3.20
C VAL A 10 13.93 12.88 1.98
N GLN A 11 13.45 14.12 2.03
CA GLN A 11 13.71 15.11 0.99
C GLN A 11 15.21 15.48 0.98
N ARG A 12 15.84 15.43 -0.20
CA ARG A 12 17.27 15.72 -0.37
C ARG A 12 17.49 16.74 -1.49
N TRP A 13 18.66 17.38 -1.43
CA TRP A 13 19.18 18.21 -2.51
C TRP A 13 19.88 17.32 -3.53
N ASP A 14 19.66 17.59 -4.81
CA ASP A 14 20.42 16.93 -5.87
C ASP A 14 21.80 17.59 -6.08
N ALA A 15 22.61 17.00 -6.96
CA ALA A 15 23.95 17.51 -7.27
C ALA A 15 23.95 18.90 -7.93
N ALA A 16 22.80 19.36 -8.44
CA ALA A 16 22.60 20.68 -9.02
C ALA A 16 22.01 21.69 -8.00
N ALA A 17 21.92 21.32 -6.73
CA ALA A 17 21.30 22.09 -5.66
C ALA A 17 19.81 22.42 -5.91
N ILE A 18 19.10 21.54 -6.60
CA ILE A 18 17.64 21.57 -6.72
C ILE A 18 17.07 20.69 -5.61
N VAL A 19 16.00 21.16 -4.98
CA VAL A 19 15.29 20.41 -3.95
C VAL A 19 14.49 19.30 -4.62
N GLY A 20 14.76 18.05 -4.27
CA GLY A 20 14.01 16.89 -4.77
C GLY A 20 12.58 16.84 -4.23
N LEU A 21 11.79 15.87 -4.74
CA LEU A 21 10.40 15.68 -4.33
C LEU A 21 10.27 15.48 -2.82
N SER A 22 9.29 16.17 -2.24
CA SER A 22 8.96 16.05 -0.81
C SER A 22 8.31 14.69 -0.50
N LEU A 23 8.38 14.30 0.78
CA LEU A 23 7.66 13.14 1.30
C LEU A 23 6.17 13.18 0.95
N LEU A 24 5.53 14.33 1.17
CA LEU A 24 4.09 14.50 0.94
C LEU A 24 3.73 14.27 -0.53
N GLN A 25 4.55 14.77 -1.46
CA GLN A 25 4.34 14.52 -2.89
C GLN A 25 4.45 13.04 -3.22
N LYS A 26 5.53 12.37 -2.77
CA LYS A 26 5.73 10.93 -2.99
C LYS A 26 4.58 10.11 -2.41
N MET A 27 4.15 10.40 -1.19
CA MET A 27 3.05 9.69 -0.52
C MET A 27 1.71 9.93 -1.21
N THR A 28 1.45 11.15 -1.70
CA THR A 28 0.20 11.44 -2.41
C THR A 28 0.10 10.64 -3.70
N VAL A 29 1.20 10.49 -4.45
CA VAL A 29 1.25 9.64 -5.66
C VAL A 29 0.93 8.20 -5.32
N VAL A 30 1.62 7.65 -4.32
CA VAL A 30 1.43 6.26 -3.88
C VAL A 30 -0.02 6.01 -3.47
N MET A 31 -0.60 6.88 -2.65
CA MET A 31 -1.99 6.74 -2.20
C MET A 31 -2.99 6.83 -3.36
N ARG A 32 -2.75 7.70 -4.34
CA ARG A 32 -3.61 7.79 -5.54
C ARG A 32 -3.52 6.55 -6.41
N MET A 33 -2.31 6.02 -6.61
CA MET A 33 -2.10 4.78 -7.37
C MET A 33 -2.80 3.60 -6.70
N LEU A 34 -2.71 3.48 -5.38
CA LEU A 34 -3.39 2.42 -4.61
C LEU A 34 -4.91 2.58 -4.59
N ALA A 35 -5.42 3.80 -4.41
CA ALA A 35 -6.85 4.05 -4.29
C ALA A 35 -7.62 3.84 -5.61
N TYR A 36 -7.01 4.21 -6.73
CA TYR A 36 -7.69 4.16 -8.03
C TYR A 36 -7.23 3.00 -8.92
N GLY A 37 -6.13 2.32 -8.58
CA GLY A 37 -5.55 1.27 -9.43
C GLY A 37 -5.03 1.81 -10.77
N VAL A 38 -4.74 3.11 -10.85
CA VAL A 38 -4.42 3.80 -12.10
C VAL A 38 -2.90 3.81 -12.34
N SER A 39 -2.50 3.73 -13.61
CA SER A 39 -1.11 3.91 -14.02
C SER A 39 -0.54 5.25 -13.56
N THR A 40 0.75 5.25 -13.26
CA THR A 40 1.59 6.42 -12.98
C THR A 40 1.37 7.60 -13.92
N ASN A 41 1.10 7.32 -15.21
CA ASN A 41 0.89 8.35 -16.22
C ASN A 41 -0.30 9.28 -15.93
N PHE A 42 -1.36 8.79 -15.26
CA PHE A 42 -2.48 9.65 -14.85
C PHE A 42 -2.14 10.54 -13.65
N VAL A 43 -1.19 10.11 -12.83
CA VAL A 43 -0.74 10.86 -11.67
C VAL A 43 0.31 11.90 -12.06
N ASP A 44 1.10 11.62 -13.11
CA ASP A 44 2.07 12.53 -13.69
C ASP A 44 1.41 13.83 -14.20
N ASP A 45 0.26 13.72 -14.87
CA ASP A 45 -0.51 14.87 -15.38
C ASP A 45 -0.90 15.88 -14.29
N TYR A 46 -1.04 15.44 -13.02
CA TYR A 46 -1.43 16.30 -11.90
C TYR A 46 -0.26 16.71 -11.00
N MET A 47 0.77 15.87 -10.86
CA MET A 47 1.85 16.11 -9.88
C MET A 47 3.22 16.36 -10.53
N GLN A 48 3.35 16.24 -11.86
CA GLN A 48 4.61 16.35 -12.61
C GLN A 48 5.70 15.46 -11.99
N ILE A 49 5.37 14.19 -11.82
CA ILE A 49 6.26 13.18 -11.24
C ILE A 49 6.44 12.11 -12.30
N GLY A 50 7.67 11.99 -12.78
CA GLY A 50 8.02 10.99 -13.79
C GLY A 50 7.58 9.59 -13.37
N GLU A 51 7.04 8.84 -14.33
CA GLU A 51 6.50 7.50 -14.15
C GLU A 51 7.43 6.59 -13.32
N ASN A 52 8.73 6.56 -13.64
CA ASN A 52 9.69 5.75 -12.90
C ASN A 52 9.75 6.09 -11.41
N THR A 53 9.70 7.39 -11.06
CA THR A 53 9.75 7.84 -9.67
C THR A 53 8.46 7.51 -8.92
N GLY A 54 7.31 7.53 -9.61
CA GLY A 54 6.03 7.07 -9.05
C GLY A 54 6.05 5.58 -8.72
N ILE A 55 6.50 4.74 -9.66
CA ILE A 55 6.63 3.29 -9.48
C ILE A 55 7.62 2.96 -8.37
N GLU A 56 8.78 3.63 -8.35
CA GLU A 56 9.80 3.42 -7.32
C GLU A 56 9.28 3.80 -5.93
N SER A 57 8.54 4.91 -5.82
CA SER A 57 7.92 5.32 -4.56
C SER A 57 6.86 4.32 -4.09
N LEU A 58 6.06 3.77 -5.01
CA LEU A 58 5.06 2.75 -4.71
C LEU A 58 5.73 1.46 -4.20
N ASN A 59 6.75 0.97 -4.90
CA ASN A 59 7.49 -0.24 -4.50
C ASN A 59 8.16 -0.06 -3.14
N THR A 60 8.77 1.09 -2.91
CA THR A 60 9.43 1.40 -1.63
C THR A 60 8.41 1.43 -0.50
N PHE A 61 7.25 2.05 -0.73
CA PHE A 61 6.16 2.08 0.24
C PHE A 61 5.59 0.69 0.53
N THR A 62 5.27 -0.11 -0.50
CA THR A 62 4.70 -1.45 -0.31
C THR A 62 5.68 -2.38 0.39
N ASN A 63 6.97 -2.30 0.07
CA ASN A 63 8.01 -3.04 0.78
C ASN A 63 8.07 -2.65 2.27
N ALA A 64 8.00 -1.35 2.59
CA ALA A 64 7.96 -0.91 3.99
C ALA A 64 6.74 -1.47 4.72
N ILE A 65 5.55 -1.45 4.10
CA ILE A 65 4.34 -2.06 4.66
C ILE A 65 4.52 -3.57 4.89
N VAL A 66 5.09 -4.29 3.92
CA VAL A 66 5.36 -5.73 4.04
C VAL A 66 6.33 -6.02 5.17
N VAL A 67 7.38 -5.22 5.36
CA VAL A 67 8.32 -5.47 6.47
C VAL A 67 7.69 -5.15 7.83
N ILE A 68 6.90 -4.07 7.93
CA ILE A 68 6.30 -3.66 9.20
C ILE A 68 5.14 -4.59 9.60
N PHE A 69 4.32 -5.00 8.64
CA PHE A 69 3.04 -5.66 8.88
C PHE A 69 2.98 -7.10 8.34
N GLY A 70 3.97 -7.55 7.56
CA GLY A 70 3.92 -8.86 6.91
C GLY A 70 3.83 -10.02 7.88
N ASP A 71 4.51 -9.95 9.02
CA ASP A 71 4.47 -11.01 10.03
C ASP A 71 3.11 -11.16 10.73
N GLU A 72 2.28 -10.12 10.70
CA GLU A 72 0.94 -10.11 11.26
C GLU A 72 -0.11 -10.44 10.19
N TYR A 73 0.00 -9.84 9.00
CA TYR A 73 -1.06 -9.87 7.98
C TYR A 73 -0.77 -10.78 6.78
N LEU A 74 0.50 -11.14 6.53
CA LEU A 74 0.91 -12.01 5.42
C LEU A 74 1.34 -13.41 5.88
N LYS A 75 1.14 -13.75 7.16
CA LYS A 75 1.31 -15.13 7.64
C LYS A 75 0.35 -16.05 6.90
N SER A 76 0.86 -17.25 6.58
CA SER A 76 0.01 -18.33 6.09
C SER A 76 -1.06 -18.61 7.13
N LEU A 77 -2.34 -18.45 6.73
CA LEU A 77 -3.48 -18.72 7.59
C LEU A 77 -3.39 -20.17 8.07
N ILE A 78 -3.15 -20.36 9.36
CA ILE A 78 -3.28 -21.67 9.97
C ILE A 78 -4.78 -21.99 10.15
N ASN A 79 -5.12 -23.27 10.31
CA ASN A 79 -6.50 -23.71 10.44
C ASN A 79 -7.28 -22.94 11.54
N GLU A 80 -6.57 -22.51 12.59
CA GLU A 80 -7.12 -21.71 13.69
C GLU A 80 -7.53 -20.29 13.27
N ASP A 81 -6.73 -19.62 12.44
CA ASP A 81 -7.05 -18.28 11.91
C ASP A 81 -8.25 -18.36 10.97
N THR A 82 -8.33 -19.43 10.18
CA THR A 82 -9.45 -19.70 9.28
C THR A 82 -10.75 -19.92 10.08
N ALA A 83 -10.70 -20.73 11.15
CA ALA A 83 -11.84 -20.94 12.04
C ALA A 83 -12.28 -19.65 12.76
N ARG A 84 -11.31 -18.84 13.21
CA ARG A 84 -11.58 -17.54 13.84
C ARG A 84 -12.25 -16.56 12.87
N LEU A 85 -11.74 -16.44 11.65
CA LEU A 85 -12.31 -15.56 10.62
C LEU A 85 -13.73 -16.01 10.24
N LEU A 86 -13.97 -17.31 10.09
CA LEU A 86 -15.31 -17.86 9.84
C LEU A 86 -16.28 -17.56 10.99
N ALA A 87 -15.84 -17.65 12.25
CA ALA A 87 -16.66 -17.32 13.40
C ALA A 87 -17.07 -15.84 13.40
N ILE A 88 -16.14 -14.94 13.09
CA ILE A 88 -16.40 -13.49 12.96
C ILE A 88 -17.36 -13.23 11.79
N GLY A 89 -17.14 -13.87 10.64
CA GLY A 89 -18.03 -13.79 9.48
C GLY A 89 -19.45 -14.21 9.82
N ASN A 90 -19.61 -15.38 10.46
CA ASN A 90 -20.90 -15.88 10.92
C ASN A 90 -21.60 -14.90 11.88
N GLN A 91 -20.88 -14.36 12.88
CA GLN A 91 -21.44 -13.39 13.83
C GLN A 91 -21.93 -12.12 13.13
N ARG A 92 -21.27 -11.73 12.03
CA ARG A 92 -21.62 -10.55 11.23
C ARG A 92 -22.65 -10.84 10.12
N GLY A 93 -23.14 -12.07 10.00
CA GLY A 93 -24.13 -12.46 8.98
C GLY A 93 -23.55 -12.89 7.63
N PHE A 94 -22.25 -13.18 7.58
CA PHE A 94 -21.53 -13.65 6.38
C PHE A 94 -21.05 -15.11 6.55
N PRO A 95 -21.96 -16.10 6.49
CA PRO A 95 -21.59 -17.49 6.72
C PRO A 95 -20.70 -18.03 5.60
N GLY A 96 -19.56 -18.63 5.98
CA GLY A 96 -18.58 -19.17 5.04
C GLY A 96 -17.59 -18.16 4.47
N MET A 97 -17.65 -16.89 4.86
CA MET A 97 -16.77 -15.84 4.32
C MET A 97 -15.44 -15.79 5.06
N LEU A 98 -14.34 -16.04 4.33
CA LEU A 98 -12.97 -16.05 4.87
C LEU A 98 -12.19 -14.74 4.66
N GLY A 99 -12.86 -13.65 4.26
CA GLY A 99 -12.23 -12.33 4.20
C GLY A 99 -11.94 -11.76 2.82
N SER A 100 -12.63 -12.21 1.76
CA SER A 100 -12.71 -11.45 0.51
C SER A 100 -14.17 -11.12 0.19
N ILE A 101 -14.45 -9.83 -0.05
CA ILE A 101 -15.76 -9.32 -0.49
C ILE A 101 -16.15 -9.91 -1.87
N ASP A 102 -15.17 -10.36 -2.65
CA ASP A 102 -15.38 -10.82 -4.03
C ASP A 102 -15.91 -12.26 -4.17
N TYR A 103 -16.00 -13.04 -3.10
CA TYR A 103 -16.54 -14.40 -3.19
C TYR A 103 -18.04 -14.47 -2.85
N MET A 104 -18.82 -13.65 -3.55
CA MET A 104 -20.28 -13.82 -3.66
C MET A 104 -20.59 -14.85 -4.76
N HIS A 105 -20.27 -16.12 -4.51
CA HIS A 105 -20.80 -17.19 -5.35
C HIS A 105 -22.23 -17.49 -4.89
N TYR A 106 -23.19 -16.69 -5.36
CA TYR A 106 -24.62 -17.01 -5.20
C TYR A 106 -24.96 -18.22 -6.09
N LYS A 107 -25.73 -19.14 -5.53
CA LYS A 107 -26.33 -20.27 -6.24
C LYS A 107 -27.75 -19.94 -6.63
#